data_AF-A0ABD4X0Q3-F1
#
_entry.id   AF-A0ABD4X0Q3-F1
#
_cell.length_a   1.000
_cell.length_b   1.000
_cell.length_c   1.000
_cell.angle_alpha   90.00
_cell.angle_beta   90.00
_cell.angle_gamma   90.00
#
_symmetry.space_group_name_H-M   'P 1'
#
loop_
_entity.id
_entity.type
_entity.pdbx_description
1 polymer ?
#
loop_
_entity_poly.entity_id
_entity_poly.type
_entity_poly.pdbx_seq_one_letter_code
_entity_poly.pdbx_strand_id
1 'polypeptide(L)' 'MPRTYQVEKKAYNHSLHELFHLTVQLHNVFMENEQEPWYSVTMIVNDKTNLKVHFSYVNWNDS' A
#
# COMPACT_ATOMS: atom_id res chain seq x y z
N MET A 1 15.97 -6.44 -1.20
CA MET A 1 16.29 -5.62 -2.39
C MET A 1 16.76 -6.56 -3.49
N PRO A 2 16.14 -6.58 -4.67
CA PRO A 2 16.64 -7.42 -5.74
C PRO A 2 18.02 -6.87 -6.12
N ARG A 3 19.07 -7.67 -5.91
CA ARG A 3 20.41 -7.39 -6.44
C ARG A 3 20.42 -7.34 -7.99
N THR A 4 19.31 -7.74 -8.59
CA THR A 4 19.03 -7.87 -10.02
C THR A 4 18.82 -6.54 -10.73
N TYR A 5 18.36 -5.51 -10.03
CA TYR A 5 18.14 -4.17 -10.60
C TYR A 5 19.07 -3.19 -9.88
N GLN A 6 19.90 -2.45 -10.62
CA GLN A 6 20.83 -1.44 -10.09
C GLN A 6 20.09 -0.18 -9.59
N VAL A 7 19.03 -0.36 -8.82
CA VAL A 7 18.26 0.73 -8.22
C VAL A 7 18.98 1.17 -6.95
N GLU A 8 19.19 2.48 -6.80
CA GLU A 8 19.77 3.05 -5.60
C GLU A 8 18.89 2.72 -4.39
N LYS A 9 19.46 2.06 -3.38
CA LYS A 9 18.75 1.63 -2.17
C LYS A 9 18.03 2.78 -1.49
N LYS A 10 18.63 3.97 -1.47
CA LYS A 10 18.06 5.18 -0.87
C LYS A 10 16.81 5.64 -1.61
N ALA A 11 16.86 5.71 -2.94
CA ALA A 11 15.72 6.06 -3.77
C ALA A 11 14.56 5.07 -3.58
N TYR A 12 14.86 3.77 -3.62
CA TYR A 12 13.86 2.73 -3.36
C TYR A 12 13.19 2.89 -1.99
N ASN A 13 14.00 3.06 -0.93
CA ASN A 13 13.48 3.24 0.42
C ASN A 13 12.62 4.49 0.53
N HIS A 14 13.04 5.59 -0.10
CA HIS A 14 12.28 6.83 -0.11
C HIS A 14 10.89 6.63 -0.74
N SER A 15 10.83 6.02 -1.94
CA SER A 15 9.55 5.72 -2.60
C SER A 15 8.68 4.75 -1.80
N LEU A 16 9.28 3.76 -1.12
CA LEU A 16 8.54 2.84 -0.26
C LEU A 16 7.92 3.56 0.95
N HIS A 17 8.66 4.48 1.58
CA HIS A 17 8.16 5.29 2.69
C HIS A 17 7.04 6.23 2.24
N GLU A 18 7.18 6.85 1.06
CA GLU A 18 6.15 7.70 0.49
C GLU A 18 4.87 6.91 0.20
N LEU A 19 4.97 5.73 -0.42
CA LEU A 19 3.83 4.85 -0.67
C LEU A 19 3.12 4.45 0.62
N PHE A 20 3.88 4.12 1.67
CA PHE A 20 3.30 3.83 2.98
C PHE A 20 2.54 5.03 3.55
N HIS A 21 3.14 6.22 3.49
CA HIS A 21 2.50 7.45 3.96
C HIS A 21 1.19 7.75 3.21
N LEU A 22 1.21 7.64 1.88
CA LEU A 22 0.01 7.80 1.05
C LEU A 22 -1.06 6.76 1.36
N THR A 23 -0.66 5.52 1.69
CA THR A 23 -1.58 4.45 2.10
C THR A 23 -2.28 4.77 3.41
N VAL A 24 -1.57 5.37 4.38
CA VAL A 24 -2.16 5.86 5.64
C VAL A 24 -3.11 7.02 5.38
N GLN A 25 -2.74 7.97 4.52
CA GLN A 25 -3.64 9.08 4.15
C GLN A 25 -4.93 8.56 3.48
N LEU A 26 -4.81 7.57 2.60
CA LEU A 26 -5.97 6.93 1.98
C LEU A 26 -6.88 6.27 3.02
N HIS A 27 -6.31 5.63 4.06
CA HIS A 27 -7.08 5.08 5.16
C HIS A 27 -7.88 6.16 5.89
N ASN A 28 -7.27 7.31 6.16
CA ASN A 28 -7.93 8.44 6.81
C ASN A 28 -9.10 8.99 5.97
N VAL A 29 -8.92 9.12 4.65
CA VAL A 29 -10.00 9.55 3.75
C VAL A 29 -11.22 8.65 3.84
N PHE A 30 -11.05 7.33 3.96
CA PHE A 30 -12.18 6.41 4.14
C PHE A 30 -12.93 6.70 5.45
N MET A 31 -12.20 6.85 6.55
CA MET A 31 -12.79 7.15 7.86
C MET A 31 -13.50 8.51 7.88
N GLU A 32 -12.91 9.54 7.26
CA GLU A 32 -13.51 10.88 7.12
C GLU A 32 -14.81 10.87 6.32
N ASN A 33 -14.98 9.88 5.44
CA ASN A 33 -16.20 9.67 4.65
C ASN A 33 -17.13 8.62 5.27
N GLU A 34 -17.00 8.36 6.57
CA GLU A 34 -17.83 7.42 7.34
C GLU A 34 -17.80 5.98 6.80
N GLN A 35 -16.75 5.61 6.06
CA GLN A 35 -16.55 4.25 5.59
C GLN A 35 -15.84 3.40 6.66
N GLU A 36 -16.14 2.11 6.65
CA GLU A 36 -15.47 1.15 7.53
C GLU A 36 -13.95 1.14 7.26
N PRO A 37 -13.10 1.17 8.30
CA PRO A 37 -11.65 1.08 8.13
C PRO A 37 -11.25 -0.34 7.71
N TRP A 38 -10.42 -0.44 6.67
CA TRP A 38 -9.84 -1.70 6.25
C TRP A 38 -8.63 -2.08 7.12
N TYR A 39 -8.43 -3.38 7.37
CA TYR A 39 -7.31 -3.88 8.18
C TYR A 39 -6.04 -4.12 7.36
N SER A 40 -6.20 -4.43 6.07
CA SER A 40 -5.06 -4.61 5.16
C SER A 40 -5.42 -4.21 3.74
N VAL A 41 -4.41 -3.80 2.97
CA VAL A 41 -4.55 -3.44 1.56
C VAL A 41 -3.51 -4.20 0.73
N THR A 42 -3.94 -4.74 -0.41
CA THR A 42 -3.07 -5.38 -1.40
C THR A 42 -3.11 -4.57 -2.69
N MET A 43 -1.94 -4.16 -3.19
CA MET A 43 -1.79 -3.44 -4.45
C MET A 43 -0.98 -4.29 -5.43
N ILE A 44 -1.51 -4.50 -6.62
CA ILE A 44 -0.84 -5.23 -7.70
C ILE A 44 -0.75 -4.33 -8.91
N VAL A 45 0.48 -4.08 -9.38
CA VAL A 45 0.77 -3.37 -10.62
C VAL A 45 1.32 -4.38 -11.62
N ASN A 46 0.75 -4.42 -12.82
CA ASN A 46 1.27 -5.26 -13.89
C ASN A 46 2.23 -4.48 -14.82
N ASP A 47 2.82 -5.21 -15.76
CA ASP A 47 3.69 -4.68 -16.83
C ASP A 47 3.02 -3.62 -17.73
N LYS A 48 1.69 -3.65 -17.82
CA LYS A 48 0.87 -2.65 -18.53
C LYS A 48 0.49 -1.45 -17.65
N THR A 49 1.09 -1.29 -16.48
CA THR A 49 0.81 -0.22 -15.51
C THR A 49 -0.63 -0.19 -14.98
N ASN A 50 -1.38 -1.28 -15.12
CA ASN A 50 -2.69 -1.40 -14.52
C ASN A 50 -2.54 -1.68 -13.02
N LEU A 51 -3.15 -0.82 -12.22
CA LEU A 51 -3.22 -0.96 -10.77
C LEU A 51 -4.53 -1.68 -10.38
N LYS A 52 -4.40 -2.78 -9.64
CA LYS A 52 -5.50 -3.42 -8.91
C LYS A 52 -5.29 -3.22 -7.42
N VAL A 53 -6.33 -2.78 -6.72
CA VAL A 53 -6.32 -2.57 -5.27
C VAL A 53 -7.41 -3.41 -4.64
N HIS A 54 -7.08 -4.11 -3.56
CA HIS A 54 -8.02 -4.88 -2.77
C HIS A 54 -7.87 -4.49 -1.29
N PHE A 55 -8.98 -4.09 -0.67
CA PHE A 55 -9.08 -3.78 0.76
C PHE A 55 -9.70 -4.97 1.47
N SER A 56 -9.04 -5.44 2.53
CA SER A 56 -9.53 -6.55 3.35
C SER A 56 -9.95 -6.04 4.72
N TYR A 57 -11.12 -6.48 5.15
CA TYR A 57 -11.77 -6.14 6.41
C TYR A 57 -11.60 -7.26 7.46
N VAL A 58 -10.75 -8.24 7.17
CA VAL A 58 -10.44 -9.31 8.12
C VAL A 58 -9.44 -8.80 9.15
N ASN A 59 -9.85 -8.76 10.42
CA ASN A 59 -8.96 -8.51 11.54
C ASN A 59 -8.20 -9.78 11.92
N TRP A 60 -6.98 -9.94 11.38
CA TRP A 60 -6.12 -11.08 11.70
C TRP A 60 -5.62 -11.12 13.14
N ASN A 61 -5.81 -10.04 13.90
CA ASN A 61 -5.43 -9.96 15.32
C ASN A 61 -6.56 -10.39 16.28
N ASP A 62 -7.77 -10.62 15.75
CA ASP A 62 -8.94 -11.14 16.50
C ASP A 62 -9.10 -12.67 16.35
N SER A 63 -8.02 -13.37 15.95
CA SER A 63 -7.99 -14.83 15.72
C SER A 63 -7.34 -15.59 16.87
#